data_AF-A0A7X0XPZ0-F1
#
_entry.id   AF-A0A7X0XPZ0-F1
#
_cell.length_a   1.000
_cell.length_b   1.000
_cell.length_c   1.000
_cell.angle_alpha   90.00
_cell.angle_beta   90.00
_cell.angle_gamma   90.00
#
_symmetry.space_group_name_H-M   'P 1'
#
loop_
_entity.id
_entity.type
_entity.pdbx_description
1 polymer ?
#
loop_
_entity_poly.entity_id
_entity_poly.type
_entity_poly.pdbx_seq_one_letter_code
_entity_poly.pdbx_strand_id
1 'polypeptide(L)'
;MKNENEEIIGRIEKISSRISFQNNQPLYSYSNEVTHQELATLTIEIGWLGEDGSSVVYHNSDPNYDISFKEVPNSKHSLHIKGVHEQHRIDIIQTEEKGLIKILLDHADIAHIGIDKSLSGSAVMIEYTETPTLPSAFFLLSFFIIRLIKEEF
;
A
#
# COMPACT_ATOMS: atom_id res chain seq x y z
N MET A 1 -17.68 20.40 10.82
CA MET A 1 -18.75 20.53 9.81
C MET A 1 -19.72 19.38 10.04
N LYS A 2 -21.02 19.65 10.26
CA LYS A 2 -22.02 18.58 10.40
C LYS A 2 -22.43 18.16 8.99
N ASN A 3 -22.48 16.86 8.73
CA ASN A 3 -22.88 16.35 7.43
C ASN A 3 -24.40 16.60 7.26
N GLU A 4 -24.79 17.40 6.27
CA GLU A 4 -26.17 17.89 6.12
C GLU A 4 -27.12 16.85 5.50
N ASN A 5 -26.59 15.74 4.97
CA ASN A 5 -27.34 14.78 4.15
C ASN A 5 -27.47 13.37 4.74
N GLU A 6 -27.18 13.14 6.03
CA GLU A 6 -27.08 11.78 6.62
C GLU A 6 -26.19 10.81 5.83
N GLU A 7 -25.30 11.35 4.99
CA GLU A 7 -24.39 10.53 4.19
C GLU A 7 -23.42 9.84 5.15
N ILE A 8 -23.41 8.51 5.09
CA ILE A 8 -22.38 7.71 5.76
C ILE A 8 -21.07 8.14 5.11
N ILE A 9 -20.12 8.63 5.90
CA ILE A 9 -18.81 9.09 5.40
C ILE A 9 -17.75 8.01 5.53
N GLY A 10 -18.04 6.92 6.23
CA GLY A 10 -17.14 5.81 6.44
C GLY A 10 -17.79 4.73 7.28
N ARG A 11 -17.18 3.55 7.26
CA ARG A 11 -17.62 2.35 7.95
C ARG A 11 -16.51 1.83 8.85
N ILE A 12 -16.85 1.56 10.11
CA ILE A 12 -15.99 0.83 11.04
C ILE A 12 -16.64 -0.51 11.27
N GLU A 13 -15.97 -1.58 10.86
CA GLU A 13 -16.42 -2.95 11.11
C GLU A 13 -15.50 -3.65 12.08
N LYS A 14 -16.08 -4.13 13.20
CA LYS A 14 -15.39 -5.02 14.13
C LYS A 14 -15.80 -6.46 13.83
N ILE A 15 -14.88 -7.22 13.27
CA ILE A 15 -14.95 -8.68 13.15
C ILE A 15 -14.14 -9.25 14.32
N SER A 16 -14.41 -10.48 14.76
CA SER A 16 -13.83 -11.11 15.97
C SER A 16 -12.29 -11.05 16.11
N SER A 17 -11.59 -10.64 15.05
CA SER A 17 -10.16 -10.58 14.86
C SER A 17 -9.60 -9.27 14.29
N ARG A 18 -10.46 -8.33 13.86
CA ARG A 18 -10.07 -7.21 13.00
C ARG A 18 -11.00 -6.02 13.18
N ILE A 19 -10.43 -4.82 13.22
CA ILE A 19 -11.14 -3.57 12.97
C ILE A 19 -10.78 -3.12 11.55
N SER A 20 -11.75 -3.15 10.64
CA SER A 20 -11.59 -2.53 9.32
C SER A 20 -12.12 -1.10 9.40
N PHE A 21 -11.28 -0.15 9.01
CA PHE A 21 -11.66 1.24 8.82
C PHE A 21 -11.70 1.51 7.34
N GLN A 22 -12.90 1.66 6.79
CA GLN A 22 -13.11 2.04 5.41
C GLN A 22 -13.72 3.44 5.40
N ASN A 23 -12.97 4.43 4.93
CA ASN A 23 -13.55 5.73 4.64
C ASN A 23 -14.36 5.60 3.33
N ASN A 24 -15.52 6.25 3.22
CA ASN A 24 -16.31 6.18 1.97
C ASN A 24 -15.63 6.90 0.80
N GLN A 25 -14.56 7.63 1.10
CA GLN A 25 -13.58 8.07 0.13
C GLN A 25 -12.27 7.29 0.32
N PRO A 26 -11.71 6.71 -0.75
CA PRO A 26 -10.42 6.05 -0.70
C PRO A 26 -9.36 6.97 -0.06
N LEU A 27 -8.46 6.42 0.76
CA LEU A 27 -7.33 7.20 1.28
C LEU A 27 -6.43 7.66 0.12
N TYR A 28 -6.18 6.72 -0.79
CA TYR A 28 -5.53 6.93 -2.07
C TYR A 28 -6.23 6.05 -3.09
N SER A 29 -6.48 6.59 -4.27
CA SER A 29 -7.01 5.85 -5.40
C SER A 29 -6.23 6.17 -6.68
N TYR A 30 -6.19 5.18 -7.56
CA TYR A 30 -5.77 5.36 -8.94
C TYR A 30 -6.98 5.15 -9.83
N SER A 31 -7.29 6.16 -10.64
CA SER A 31 -8.42 6.13 -11.57
C SER A 31 -7.95 6.27 -13.00
N ASN A 32 -8.67 5.64 -13.91
CA ASN A 32 -8.50 5.88 -15.33
C ASN A 32 -8.91 7.32 -15.67
N GLU A 33 -8.03 8.09 -16.30
CA GLU A 33 -8.30 9.50 -16.62
C GLU A 33 -9.42 9.70 -17.65
N VAL A 34 -9.67 8.72 -18.52
CA VAL A 34 -10.65 8.82 -19.62
C VAL A 34 -12.05 8.39 -19.14
N THR A 35 -12.13 7.30 -18.40
CA THR A 35 -13.41 6.74 -17.93
C THR A 35 -13.79 7.22 -16.53
N HIS A 36 -12.86 7.87 -15.82
CA HIS A 36 -12.97 8.23 -14.39
C HIS A 36 -13.32 7.04 -13.48
N GLN A 37 -13.09 5.81 -13.96
CA GLN A 37 -13.32 4.61 -13.18
C GLN A 37 -12.13 4.37 -12.26
N GLU A 38 -12.45 4.04 -11.02
CA GLU A 38 -11.47 3.66 -10.01
C GLU A 38 -10.91 2.27 -10.31
N LEU A 39 -9.60 2.19 -10.49
CA LEU A 39 -8.89 0.97 -10.85
C LEU A 39 -8.25 0.30 -9.65
N ALA A 40 -7.87 1.07 -8.62
CA ALA A 40 -7.33 0.54 -7.39
C ALA A 40 -7.48 1.52 -6.22
N THR A 41 -7.51 1.00 -4.99
CA THR A 41 -7.58 1.77 -3.74
C THR A 41 -6.65 1.23 -2.67
N LEU A 42 -6.32 2.10 -1.70
CA LEU A 42 -5.63 1.73 -0.46
C LEU A 42 -6.52 1.96 0.75
N THR A 43 -6.57 0.96 1.62
CA THR A 43 -7.28 0.99 2.90
C THR A 43 -6.33 0.60 4.05
N ILE A 44 -6.57 1.13 5.25
CA ILE A 44 -5.86 0.71 6.46
C ILE A 44 -6.75 -0.28 7.22
N GLU A 45 -6.21 -1.45 7.52
CA GLU A 45 -6.87 -2.46 8.35
C GLU A 45 -6.05 -2.77 9.60
N ILE A 46 -6.69 -2.69 10.77
CA ILE A 46 -6.02 -2.93 12.06
C ILE A 46 -6.48 -4.28 12.62
N GLY A 47 -5.57 -5.25 12.71
CA GLY A 47 -5.83 -6.58 13.25
C GLY A 47 -5.60 -6.65 14.76
N TRP A 48 -6.39 -7.46 15.45
CA TRP A 48 -6.21 -7.80 16.87
C TRP A 48 -6.28 -9.34 17.00
N LEU A 49 -5.23 -10.03 16.57
CA LEU A 49 -5.15 -11.50 16.64
C LEU A 49 -3.76 -11.95 17.09
N GLY A 50 -3.46 -11.86 18.38
CA GLY A 50 -2.32 -12.53 19.01
C GLY A 50 -0.91 -12.10 18.55
N GLU A 51 -0.82 -11.34 17.47
CA GLU A 51 0.33 -10.55 17.01
C GLU A 51 -0.14 -9.09 16.98
N ASP A 52 0.60 -8.20 17.64
CA ASP A 52 0.36 -6.76 17.58
C ASP A 52 0.72 -6.25 16.17
N GLY A 53 -0.17 -5.51 15.51
CA GLY A 53 0.18 -4.79 14.29
C GLY A 53 -0.98 -4.34 13.40
N SER A 54 -0.81 -3.18 12.77
CA SER A 54 -1.62 -2.71 11.65
C SER A 54 -1.18 -3.40 10.35
N SER A 55 -2.09 -3.44 9.37
CA SER A 55 -1.79 -3.83 8.00
C SER A 55 -2.36 -2.82 7.03
N VAL A 56 -1.71 -2.67 5.88
CA VAL A 56 -2.25 -1.86 4.78
C VAL A 56 -2.74 -2.80 3.71
N VAL A 57 -3.97 -2.60 3.25
CA VAL A 57 -4.58 -3.44 2.22
C VAL A 57 -4.66 -2.65 0.92
N TYR A 58 -4.08 -3.25 -0.11
CA TYR A 58 -4.22 -2.83 -1.50
C TYR A 58 -5.38 -3.58 -2.13
N HIS A 59 -6.31 -2.86 -2.73
CA HIS A 59 -7.47 -3.40 -3.44
C HIS A 59 -7.35 -3.03 -4.92
N ASN A 60 -7.35 -4.03 -5.80
CA ASN A 60 -7.41 -3.82 -7.25
C ASN A 60 -8.83 -4.11 -7.75
N SER A 61 -9.36 -3.26 -8.61
CA SER A 61 -10.73 -3.40 -9.13
C SER A 61 -10.83 -4.38 -10.29
N ASP A 62 -9.80 -4.45 -11.14
CA ASP A 62 -9.76 -5.33 -12.31
C ASP A 62 -8.32 -5.80 -12.64
N PRO A 63 -8.01 -7.12 -12.50
CA PRO A 63 -8.86 -8.13 -11.88
C PRO A 63 -9.10 -7.85 -10.40
N ASN A 64 -10.24 -8.27 -9.86
CA ASN A 64 -10.61 -8.01 -8.47
C ASN A 64 -9.80 -8.88 -7.49
N TYR A 65 -8.95 -8.26 -6.69
CA TYR A 65 -8.23 -8.94 -5.61
C TYR A 65 -7.71 -7.95 -4.56
N ASP A 66 -7.34 -8.50 -3.40
CA ASP A 66 -6.75 -7.76 -2.29
C ASP A 66 -5.36 -8.32 -1.93
N ILE A 67 -4.45 -7.44 -1.52
CA ILE A 67 -3.15 -7.82 -0.95
C ILE A 67 -2.97 -7.09 0.38
N SER A 68 -2.78 -7.86 1.45
CA SER A 68 -2.46 -7.32 2.77
C SER A 68 -0.95 -7.24 2.95
N PHE A 69 -0.47 -6.05 3.32
CA PHE A 69 0.91 -5.74 3.60
C PHE A 69 1.13 -5.52 5.09
N LYS A 70 2.20 -6.12 5.61
CA LYS A 70 2.62 -5.97 7.00
C LYS A 70 4.12 -5.75 7.09
N GLU A 71 4.53 -4.93 8.05
CA GLU A 71 5.94 -4.82 8.41
C GLU A 71 6.45 -6.14 8.98
N VAL A 72 7.70 -6.49 8.65
CA VAL A 72 8.42 -7.62 9.22
C VAL A 72 9.22 -7.11 10.41
N PRO A 73 8.80 -7.41 11.66
CA PRO A 73 9.51 -6.96 12.84
C PRO A 73 10.91 -7.58 12.90
N ASN A 74 11.87 -6.84 13.45
CA ASN A 74 13.27 -7.27 13.61
C ASN A 74 13.95 -7.69 12.29
N SER A 75 13.54 -7.11 11.16
CA SER A 75 14.25 -7.29 9.89
C SER A 75 15.68 -6.76 9.97
N LYS A 76 16.59 -7.38 9.21
CA LYS A 76 17.96 -6.86 9.00
C LYS A 76 18.02 -5.63 8.09
N HIS A 77 16.92 -5.33 7.41
CA HIS A 77 16.76 -4.19 6.50
C HIS A 77 16.14 -3.02 7.27
N SER A 78 16.47 -1.78 6.89
CA SER A 78 15.86 -0.59 7.50
C SER A 78 14.35 -0.50 7.26
N LEU A 79 13.87 -1.10 6.17
CA LEU A 79 12.46 -1.34 5.91
C LEU A 79 12.30 -2.75 5.35
N HIS A 80 11.29 -3.48 5.82
CA HIS A 80 10.89 -4.74 5.22
C HIS A 80 9.39 -4.94 5.42
N ILE A 81 8.65 -4.84 4.34
CA ILE A 81 7.21 -5.08 4.30
C ILE A 81 7.00 -6.32 3.44
N LYS A 82 6.12 -7.22 3.87
CA LYS A 82 5.76 -8.42 3.11
C LYS A 82 4.28 -8.42 2.75
N GLY A 83 3.99 -8.98 1.57
CA GLY A 83 2.65 -9.32 1.10
C GLY A 83 2.68 -10.63 0.31
N VAL A 84 1.51 -11.22 0.09
CA VAL A 84 1.35 -12.41 -0.74
C VAL A 84 0.16 -12.19 -1.66
N HIS A 85 0.37 -12.40 -2.96
CA HIS A 85 -0.69 -12.44 -3.96
C HIS A 85 -0.69 -13.81 -4.61
N GLU A 86 -1.79 -14.55 -4.47
CA GLU A 86 -1.87 -15.97 -4.86
C GLU A 86 -0.72 -16.81 -4.25
N GLN A 87 0.23 -17.26 -5.06
CA GLN A 87 1.41 -18.01 -4.64
C GLN A 87 2.71 -17.18 -4.75
N HIS A 88 2.59 -15.91 -5.15
CA HIS A 88 3.71 -15.02 -5.34
C HIS A 88 4.00 -14.21 -4.08
N ARG A 89 5.26 -14.25 -3.63
CA ARG A 89 5.73 -13.47 -2.50
C ARG A 89 6.13 -12.08 -2.98
N ILE A 90 5.66 -11.07 -2.25
CA ILE A 90 6.01 -9.67 -2.50
C ILE A 90 6.78 -9.15 -1.29
N ASP A 91 7.98 -8.63 -1.51
CA ASP A 91 8.76 -7.95 -0.48
C ASP A 91 9.03 -6.50 -0.91
N ILE A 92 8.79 -5.55 -0.02
CA ILE A 92 9.25 -4.17 -0.17
C ILE A 92 10.37 -3.97 0.84
N ILE A 93 11.59 -3.80 0.36
CA ILE A 93 12.79 -3.72 1.21
C ILE A 93 13.55 -2.42 0.99
N GLN A 94 14.12 -1.90 2.06
CA GLN A 94 15.12 -0.84 2.01
C GLN A 94 16.29 -1.27 2.88
N THR A 95 17.47 -1.43 2.29
CA THR A 95 18.63 -1.95 3.04
C THR A 95 19.17 -0.91 4.03
N GLU A 96 19.13 0.38 3.66
CA GLU A 96 19.63 1.50 4.45
C GLU A 96 18.59 2.62 4.46
N GLU A 97 18.46 3.40 5.55
CA GLU A 97 17.40 4.41 5.73
C GLU A 97 17.29 5.44 4.59
N LYS A 98 18.41 5.74 3.92
CA LYS A 98 18.49 6.70 2.82
C LYS A 98 18.71 6.04 1.45
N GLY A 99 18.70 4.70 1.40
CA GLY A 99 18.88 3.94 0.17
C GLY A 99 17.60 3.86 -0.66
N LEU A 100 17.72 3.31 -1.87
CA LEU A 100 16.57 2.98 -2.71
C LEU A 100 15.70 1.93 -2.04
N ILE A 101 14.38 2.09 -2.18
CA ILE A 101 13.42 1.08 -1.78
C ILE A 101 13.23 0.16 -2.99
N LYS A 102 13.29 -1.15 -2.76
CA LYS A 102 13.12 -2.18 -3.77
C LYS A 102 11.81 -2.90 -3.56
N ILE A 103 11.13 -3.23 -4.65
CA ILE A 103 10.01 -4.18 -4.64
C ILE A 103 10.48 -5.44 -5.34
N LEU A 104 10.31 -6.57 -4.67
CA LEU A 104 10.67 -7.89 -5.15
C LEU A 104 9.41 -8.73 -5.33
N LEU A 105 9.36 -9.48 -6.43
CA LEU A 105 8.37 -10.52 -6.68
C LEU A 105 9.12 -11.85 -6.78
N ASP A 106 8.84 -12.79 -5.87
CA ASP A 106 9.55 -14.06 -5.75
C ASP A 106 11.08 -13.91 -5.75
N HIS A 107 11.57 -12.91 -5.01
CA HIS A 107 12.99 -12.54 -4.88
C HIS A 107 13.63 -11.90 -6.12
N ALA A 108 12.89 -11.66 -7.20
CA ALA A 108 13.36 -10.88 -8.34
C ALA A 108 13.04 -9.39 -8.12
N ASP A 109 14.03 -8.50 -8.29
CA ASP A 109 13.84 -7.05 -8.25
C ASP A 109 12.93 -6.64 -9.44
N ILE A 110 11.75 -6.08 -9.14
CA ILE A 110 10.78 -5.62 -10.16
C ILE A 110 10.54 -4.12 -10.12
N ALA A 111 10.87 -3.42 -9.03
CA ALA A 111 10.79 -1.97 -8.99
C ALA A 111 11.80 -1.34 -8.02
N HIS A 112 12.15 -0.09 -8.31
CA HIS A 112 13.00 0.78 -7.51
C HIS A 112 12.28 2.11 -7.25
N ILE A 113 12.21 2.52 -5.99
CA ILE A 113 11.64 3.80 -5.58
C ILE A 113 12.76 4.65 -4.98
N GLY A 114 13.00 5.80 -5.61
CA GLY A 114 13.91 6.83 -5.15
C GLY A 114 13.16 8.07 -4.68
N ILE A 115 13.60 8.67 -3.57
CA ILE A 115 13.06 9.94 -3.07
C ILE A 115 14.17 10.98 -3.15
N ASP A 116 14.03 11.92 -4.07
CA ASP A 116 14.93 13.07 -4.20
C ASP A 116 14.42 14.22 -3.33
N LYS A 117 15.21 14.59 -2.33
CA LYS A 117 14.94 15.71 -1.40
C LYS A 117 15.74 16.97 -1.75
N SER A 118 16.43 17.00 -2.89
CA SER A 118 17.32 18.12 -3.29
C SER A 118 16.57 19.33 -3.84
N LEU A 119 15.34 19.15 -4.35
CA LEU A 119 14.48 20.22 -4.83
C LEU A 119 13.61 20.76 -3.67
N SER A 120 13.09 21.99 -3.82
CA SER A 120 12.17 22.63 -2.86
C SER A 120 10.83 21.91 -2.64
N GLY A 121 10.69 20.71 -3.21
CA GLY A 121 9.71 19.68 -2.89
C GLY A 121 10.37 18.29 -2.99
N SER A 122 9.83 17.30 -2.30
CA SER A 122 10.29 15.91 -2.46
C SER A 122 9.76 15.34 -3.77
N ALA A 123 10.65 14.95 -4.68
CA ALA A 123 10.29 14.22 -5.89
C ALA A 123 10.39 12.71 -5.63
N VAL A 124 9.39 11.95 -6.06
CA VAL A 124 9.38 10.48 -5.98
C VAL A 124 9.52 9.93 -7.38
N MET A 125 10.53 9.08 -7.58
CA MET A 125 10.78 8.37 -8.83
C MET A 125 10.50 6.89 -8.59
N ILE A 126 9.71 6.28 -9.47
CA ILE A 126 9.36 4.86 -9.43
C ILE A 126 9.73 4.26 -10.78
N GLU A 127 10.77 3.44 -10.81
CA GLU A 127 11.17 2.66 -11.96
C GLU A 127 10.68 1.23 -11.75
N TYR A 128 9.90 0.67 -12.68
CA TYR A 128 9.35 -0.67 -12.53
C TYR A 128 9.37 -1.44 -13.85
N THR A 129 9.39 -2.77 -13.73
CA THR A 129 9.20 -3.70 -14.84
C THR A 129 7.75 -4.16 -14.80
N GLU A 130 7.04 -4.07 -15.92
CA GLU A 130 5.68 -4.60 -16.03
C GLU A 130 5.68 -6.12 -15.76
N THR A 131 4.68 -6.56 -14.99
CA THR A 131 4.50 -7.99 -14.69
C THR A 131 3.03 -8.35 -14.89
N PRO A 132 2.71 -9.59 -15.29
CA PRO A 132 1.32 -10.03 -15.35
C PRO A 132 0.69 -10.21 -13.95
N THR A 133 1.51 -10.29 -12.90
CA THR A 133 1.08 -10.55 -11.52
C THR A 133 0.61 -9.29 -10.80
N LEU A 134 1.21 -8.14 -11.10
CA LEU A 134 0.93 -6.87 -10.43
C LEU A 134 0.68 -5.76 -11.47
N PRO A 135 -0.45 -5.04 -11.40
CA PRO A 135 -0.83 -3.98 -12.33
C PRO A 135 -0.02 -2.72 -12.07
N SER A 136 0.06 -1.82 -13.05
CA SER A 136 0.83 -0.57 -12.91
C SER A 136 0.40 0.31 -11.73
N ALA A 137 -0.89 0.27 -11.38
CA ALA A 137 -1.44 0.98 -10.23
C ALA A 137 -0.79 0.56 -8.90
N PHE A 138 -0.38 -0.70 -8.78
CA PHE A 138 0.31 -1.21 -7.61
C PHE A 138 1.61 -0.45 -7.33
N PHE A 139 2.42 -0.19 -8.36
CA PHE A 139 3.72 0.48 -8.17
C PHE A 139 3.54 1.92 -7.70
N LEU A 140 2.58 2.65 -8.24
CA LEU A 140 2.24 4.00 -7.75
C LEU A 140 1.77 3.95 -6.29
N LEU A 141 0.84 3.04 -5.98
CA LEU A 141 0.23 2.94 -4.65
C LEU A 141 1.19 2.37 -3.60
N SER A 142 2.22 1.63 -4.01
CA SER A 142 3.25 1.09 -3.10
C SER A 142 3.98 2.17 -2.30
N PHE A 143 4.16 3.37 -2.86
CA PHE A 143 4.72 4.51 -2.13
C PHE A 143 3.87 4.84 -0.89
N PHE A 144 2.56 4.87 -1.04
CA PHE A 144 1.66 5.15 0.08
C PHE A 144 1.58 3.99 1.06
N ILE A 145 1.67 2.74 0.60
CA ILE A 145 1.79 1.56 1.49
C ILE A 145 2.99 1.73 2.43
N ILE A 146 4.15 2.13 1.89
CA ILE A 146 5.36 2.40 2.67
C ILE A 146 5.11 3.52 3.69
N ARG A 147 4.54 4.64 3.25
CA ARG A 147 4.30 5.82 4.11
C ARG A 147 3.30 5.52 5.23
N LEU A 148 2.24 4.78 4.92
CA LEU A 148 1.24 4.32 5.88
C LEU A 148 1.84 3.41 6.96
N ILE A 149 2.68 2.45 6.56
CA ILE A 149 3.33 1.53 7.51
C ILE A 149 4.39 2.23 8.35
N LYS A 150 5.16 3.15 7.77
CA LYS A 150 6.16 3.94 8.50
C LYS A 150 5.57 5.05 9.36
N GLU A 151 4.26 5.26 9.32
CA GLU A 151 3.56 6.39 9.96
C GLU A 151 4.10 7.77 9.52
N GLU A 152 4.65 7.87 8.30
CA GLU A 152 5.21 9.12 7.77
C GLU A 152 4.18 9.80 6.86
N PHE A 153 3.59 10.93 7.26
CA PHE A 153 2.77 11.81 6.39
C PHE A 153 3.34 13.22 6.33
#